data_AF-A0A091R5I8-F1
#
_entry.id   AF-A0A091R5I8-F1
#
_cell.length_a   1.000
_cell.length_b   1.000
_cell.length_c   1.000
_cell.angle_alpha   90.00
_cell.angle_beta   90.00
_cell.angle_gamma   90.00
#
_symmetry.space_group_name_H-M   'P 1'
#
loop_
_entity.id
_entity.type
_entity.pdbx_description
1 polymer ?
#
loop_
_entity_poly.entity_id
_entity_poly.type
_entity_poly.pdbx_seq_one_letter_code
_entity_poly.pdbx_strand_id
1 'polypeptide(L)'
;LTESSVQSGQLCCVPVTDWWHHLVIHCVISEREVEVFSADYEHLKIVQKSWLRFFKWCYLRLPAQAIPCSLAGVKPVEGQWSSAAALLLQELCGSDLLVGLVDESVSGILHIFLSDTAAKEDVSFHRVLSNRGHAVICKENLPSQGFRELTPLALYVQP
;
A
#
# COMPACT_ATOMS: atom_id res chain seq x y z
N LEU A 1 -15.99 21.40 -11.85
CA LEU A 1 -14.98 20.82 -12.76
C LEU A 1 -15.76 19.98 -13.76
N THR A 2 -15.82 20.42 -15.03
CA THR A 2 -16.39 19.63 -16.14
C THR A 2 -15.52 18.39 -16.37
N GLU A 3 -16.11 17.30 -16.92
CA GLU A 3 -15.45 16.00 -17.19
C GLU A 3 -14.15 16.08 -18.02
N SER A 4 -13.80 17.26 -18.54
CA SER A 4 -12.65 17.55 -19.40
C SER A 4 -11.30 17.77 -18.66
N SER A 5 -11.18 17.48 -17.37
CA SER A 5 -9.94 17.74 -16.60
C SER A 5 -9.45 16.58 -15.72
N VAL A 6 -9.87 15.35 -16.04
CA VAL A 6 -9.43 14.14 -15.34
C VAL A 6 -7.97 13.83 -15.70
N GLN A 7 -7.09 13.78 -14.68
CA GLN A 7 -5.64 13.59 -14.83
C GLN A 7 -5.10 12.66 -13.73
N SER A 8 -3.97 12.02 -14.03
CA SER A 8 -3.21 11.22 -13.04
C SER A 8 -2.86 12.06 -11.81
N GLY A 9 -2.93 11.45 -10.62
CA GLY A 9 -2.64 12.06 -9.32
C GLY A 9 -3.77 12.85 -8.68
N GLN A 10 -4.90 13.05 -9.36
CA GLN A 10 -6.03 13.73 -8.74
C GLN A 10 -6.76 12.83 -7.73
N LEU A 11 -7.02 13.39 -6.53
CA LEU A 11 -7.88 12.75 -5.54
C LEU A 11 -9.36 12.92 -5.92
N CYS A 12 -10.09 11.82 -5.82
CA CYS A 12 -11.51 11.74 -6.10
C CYS A 12 -12.16 10.71 -5.18
N CYS A 13 -13.47 10.56 -5.29
CA CYS A 13 -14.21 9.54 -4.59
C CYS A 13 -15.27 8.92 -5.51
N VAL A 14 -15.61 7.68 -5.19
CA VAL A 14 -16.68 6.94 -5.84
C VAL A 14 -17.62 6.40 -4.75
N PRO A 15 -18.95 6.43 -4.97
CA PRO A 15 -19.86 5.70 -4.11
C PRO A 15 -19.72 4.20 -4.40
N VAL A 16 -19.39 3.42 -3.38
CA VAL A 16 -19.44 1.95 -3.43
C VAL A 16 -20.41 1.50 -2.35
N THR A 17 -21.49 0.85 -2.76
CA THR A 17 -22.61 0.49 -1.89
C THR A 17 -23.10 1.68 -1.06
N ASP A 18 -22.79 1.71 0.23
CA ASP A 18 -23.25 2.72 1.19
C ASP A 18 -22.15 3.72 1.59
N TRP A 19 -20.92 3.55 1.09
CA TRP A 19 -19.76 4.33 1.52
C TRP A 19 -19.03 5.01 0.37
N TRP A 20 -18.59 6.24 0.63
CA TRP A 20 -17.69 6.95 -0.27
C TRP A 20 -16.26 6.50 0.01
N HIS A 21 -15.56 6.06 -1.02
CA HIS A 21 -14.17 5.61 -0.91
C HIS A 21 -13.24 6.67 -1.50
N HIS A 22 -12.14 6.96 -0.81
CA HIS A 22 -11.12 7.86 -1.32
C HIS A 22 -10.26 7.13 -2.35
N LEU A 23 -10.09 7.78 -3.50
CA LEU A 23 -9.41 7.24 -4.66
C LEU A 23 -8.43 8.27 -5.20
N VAL A 24 -7.35 7.79 -5.81
CA VAL A 24 -6.49 8.61 -6.65
C VAL A 24 -6.45 8.00 -8.04
N ILE A 25 -6.49 8.86 -9.06
CA ILE A 25 -6.36 8.44 -10.45
C ILE A 25 -4.91 8.03 -10.73
N HIS A 26 -4.69 6.76 -11.05
CA HIS A 26 -3.39 6.26 -11.49
C HIS A 26 -3.12 6.70 -12.93
N CYS A 27 -4.01 6.33 -13.85
CA CYS A 27 -3.89 6.71 -15.25
C CYS A 27 -5.25 6.80 -15.95
N VAL A 28 -5.28 7.48 -17.10
CA VAL A 28 -6.46 7.56 -17.96
C VAL A 28 -6.38 6.44 -18.99
N ILE A 29 -7.34 5.51 -18.94
CA ILE A 29 -7.38 4.34 -19.84
C ILE A 29 -8.06 4.72 -21.16
N SER A 30 -9.12 5.51 -21.09
CA SER A 30 -9.90 5.91 -22.27
C SER A 30 -10.64 7.22 -22.03
N GLU A 31 -11.46 7.64 -23.00
CA GLU A 31 -12.38 8.76 -22.82
C GLU A 31 -13.37 8.56 -21.67
N ARG A 32 -13.70 7.30 -21.33
CA ARG A 32 -14.74 6.98 -20.33
C ARG A 32 -14.19 6.35 -19.05
N GLU A 33 -12.99 5.81 -19.08
CA GLU A 33 -12.46 4.97 -18.00
C GLU A 33 -11.13 5.50 -17.50
N VAL A 34 -10.93 5.29 -16.19
CA VAL A 34 -9.66 5.54 -15.51
C VAL A 34 -9.32 4.36 -14.63
N GLU A 35 -8.03 4.15 -14.45
CA GLU A 35 -7.52 3.29 -13.40
C GLU A 35 -7.28 4.13 -12.14
N VAL A 36 -7.74 3.63 -11.00
CA VAL A 36 -7.67 4.30 -9.71
C VAL A 36 -7.11 3.34 -8.66
N PHE A 37 -6.49 3.87 -7.61
CA PHE A 37 -6.18 3.13 -6.39
C PHE A 37 -6.95 3.72 -5.21
N SER A 38 -7.39 2.85 -4.30
CA SER A 38 -7.94 3.31 -3.02
C SER A 38 -6.82 3.80 -2.11
N ALA A 39 -6.97 5.01 -1.58
CA ALA A 39 -6.04 5.59 -0.61
C ALA A 39 -6.10 4.92 0.78
N ASP A 40 -7.06 4.01 0.98
CA ASP A 40 -7.38 3.43 2.28
C ASP A 40 -7.26 1.89 2.30
N TYR A 41 -7.36 1.21 1.14
CA TYR A 41 -7.46 -0.26 1.08
C TYR A 41 -6.64 -0.93 -0.05
N GLU A 42 -5.76 -0.17 -0.71
CA GLU A 42 -4.79 -0.62 -1.75
C GLU A 42 -5.27 -1.75 -2.68
N HIS A 43 -6.25 -1.45 -3.54
CA HIS A 43 -6.51 -2.24 -4.75
C HIS A 43 -6.68 -1.33 -5.96
N LEU A 44 -5.96 -1.63 -7.05
CA LEU A 44 -6.18 -1.01 -8.35
C LEU A 44 -7.55 -1.46 -8.89
N LYS A 45 -8.32 -0.49 -9.40
CA LYS A 45 -9.64 -0.72 -9.98
C LYS A 45 -9.82 0.17 -11.21
N ILE A 46 -10.53 -0.34 -12.21
CA ILE A 46 -10.98 0.47 -13.35
C ILE A 46 -12.40 0.95 -13.04
N VAL A 47 -12.64 2.25 -13.18
CA VAL A 47 -13.95 2.88 -12.92
C VAL A 47 -14.33 3.84 -14.04
N GLN A 48 -15.64 4.08 -14.20
CA GLN A 48 -16.13 5.09 -15.13
C GLN A 48 -15.88 6.50 -14.59
N LYS A 49 -15.42 7.42 -15.46
CA LYS A 49 -15.23 8.84 -15.12
C LYS A 49 -16.52 9.49 -14.59
N SER A 50 -17.67 9.08 -15.10
CA SER A 50 -19.00 9.57 -14.69
C SER A 50 -19.33 9.26 -13.22
N TRP A 51 -18.67 8.26 -12.62
CA TRP A 51 -18.87 7.89 -11.22
C TRP A 51 -17.98 8.69 -10.27
N LEU A 52 -16.93 9.34 -10.79
CA LEU A 52 -16.01 10.11 -9.98
C LEU A 52 -16.68 11.39 -9.44
N ARG A 53 -16.39 11.70 -8.19
CA ARG A 53 -16.64 13.02 -7.60
C ARG A 53 -15.33 13.57 -7.06
N PHE A 54 -15.09 14.85 -7.29
CA PHE A 54 -13.88 15.50 -6.82
C PHE A 54 -14.16 16.20 -5.49
N PHE A 55 -13.20 16.10 -4.58
CA PHE A 55 -13.28 16.74 -3.29
C PHE A 55 -13.17 18.26 -3.42
N LYS A 56 -13.87 18.97 -2.54
CA LYS A 56 -13.47 20.34 -2.20
C LYS A 56 -12.25 20.26 -1.28
N TRP A 57 -11.35 21.21 -1.41
CA TRP A 57 -10.14 21.32 -0.58
C TRP A 57 -10.40 21.17 0.92
N CYS A 58 -11.54 21.66 1.43
CA CYS A 58 -11.89 21.54 2.85
C CYS A 58 -12.10 20.09 3.34
N TYR A 59 -12.29 19.12 2.44
CA TYR A 59 -12.43 17.70 2.76
C TYR A 59 -11.12 16.93 2.62
N LEU A 60 -10.04 17.55 2.15
CA LEU A 60 -8.71 16.94 1.97
C LEU A 60 -7.84 17.00 3.23
N ARG A 61 -8.44 17.11 4.42
CA ARG A 61 -7.71 17.34 5.67
C ARG A 61 -7.08 16.07 6.24
N LEU A 62 -7.58 14.90 5.87
CA LEU A 62 -7.06 13.62 6.32
C LEU A 62 -6.08 13.10 5.25
N PRO A 63 -4.81 12.80 5.61
CA PRO A 63 -3.87 12.18 4.68
C PRO A 63 -4.32 10.77 4.31
N ALA A 64 -3.74 10.19 3.26
CA ALA A 64 -3.94 8.79 2.93
C ALA A 64 -3.67 7.89 4.15
N GLN A 65 -4.53 6.90 4.37
CA GLN A 65 -4.46 6.04 5.54
C GLN A 65 -3.69 4.74 5.26
N ALA A 66 -3.67 4.28 4.01
CA ALA A 66 -2.79 3.20 3.59
C ALA A 66 -1.37 3.73 3.37
N ILE A 67 -0.41 3.16 4.11
CA ILE A 67 0.99 3.53 4.03
C ILE A 67 1.77 2.38 3.38
N PRO A 68 2.39 2.60 2.21
CA PRO A 68 3.22 1.60 1.56
C PRO A 68 4.38 1.18 2.45
N CYS A 69 4.53 -0.12 2.66
CA CYS A 69 5.58 -0.66 3.51
C CYS A 69 6.20 -1.94 2.95
N SER A 70 7.40 -2.24 3.44
CA SER A 70 8.13 -3.47 3.15
C SER A 70 8.69 -4.03 4.46
N LEU A 71 8.71 -5.35 4.59
CA LEU A 71 9.24 -5.99 5.78
C LEU A 71 10.78 -5.86 5.80
N ALA A 72 11.30 -5.22 6.85
CA ALA A 72 12.72 -4.95 7.01
C ALA A 72 13.51 -6.21 7.45
N GLY A 73 14.81 -6.20 7.15
CA GLY A 73 15.76 -7.19 7.65
C GLY A 73 15.66 -8.59 7.03
N VAL A 74 14.85 -8.76 5.98
CA VAL A 74 14.72 -10.02 5.23
C VAL A 74 14.66 -9.81 3.73
N LYS A 75 15.13 -10.81 3.00
CA LYS A 75 15.04 -10.90 1.53
C LYS A 75 14.59 -12.30 1.10
N PRO A 76 14.02 -12.44 -0.12
CA PRO A 76 13.65 -13.75 -0.65
C PRO A 76 14.87 -14.65 -0.85
N VAL A 77 14.66 -15.96 -0.75
CA VAL A 77 15.70 -16.98 -0.90
C VAL A 77 16.26 -17.01 -2.33
N GLU A 78 15.40 -16.92 -3.33
CA GLU A 78 15.75 -17.06 -4.75
C GLU A 78 15.60 -15.73 -5.53
N GLY A 79 15.76 -14.60 -4.85
CA GLY A 79 15.64 -13.26 -5.44
C GLY A 79 14.22 -12.77 -5.69
N GLN A 80 13.21 -13.65 -5.63
CA GLN A 80 11.79 -13.32 -5.68
C GLN A 80 11.01 -14.00 -4.54
N TRP A 81 9.98 -13.33 -4.02
CA TRP A 81 9.12 -13.88 -2.99
C TRP A 81 8.26 -15.02 -3.56
N SER A 82 8.27 -16.19 -2.92
CA SER A 82 7.40 -17.29 -3.32
C SER A 82 5.96 -17.04 -2.85
N SER A 83 4.99 -17.64 -3.54
CA SER A 83 3.57 -17.56 -3.13
C SER A 83 3.37 -18.08 -1.70
N ALA A 84 4.12 -19.10 -1.28
CA ALA A 84 4.08 -19.62 0.08
C ALA A 84 4.56 -18.59 1.11
N ALA A 85 5.60 -17.80 0.80
CA ALA A 85 6.07 -16.73 1.66
C ALA A 85 5.02 -15.63 1.82
N ALA A 86 4.36 -15.25 0.71
CA ALA A 86 3.29 -14.24 0.72
C ALA A 86 2.07 -14.70 1.53
N LEU A 87 1.65 -15.97 1.35
CA LEU A 87 0.55 -16.55 2.14
C LEU A 87 0.88 -16.60 3.63
N LEU A 88 2.08 -17.02 4.01
CA LEU A 88 2.50 -17.04 5.41
C LEU A 88 2.49 -15.62 6.01
N LEU A 89 2.98 -14.62 5.28
CA LEU A 89 2.93 -13.23 5.75
C LEU A 89 1.48 -12.76 5.91
N GLN A 90 0.59 -13.09 4.97
CA GLN A 90 -0.84 -12.77 5.06
C GLN A 90 -1.50 -13.42 6.28
N GLU A 91 -1.18 -14.68 6.58
CA GLU A 91 -1.67 -15.40 7.76
C GLU A 91 -1.18 -14.73 9.06
N LEU A 92 0.10 -14.34 9.13
CA LEU A 92 0.65 -13.62 10.27
C LEU A 92 0.00 -12.24 10.45
N CYS A 93 -0.35 -11.56 9.35
CA CYS A 93 -1.06 -10.29 9.36
C CYS A 93 -2.55 -10.39 9.74
N GLY A 94 -3.08 -11.59 9.99
CA GLY A 94 -4.48 -11.80 10.38
C GLY A 94 -4.82 -11.35 11.80
N SER A 95 -3.83 -11.01 12.64
CA SER A 95 -4.05 -10.53 14.01
C SER A 95 -4.59 -9.09 14.06
N ASP A 96 -5.45 -8.78 15.05
CA ASP A 96 -6.17 -7.49 15.14
C ASP A 96 -5.26 -6.26 15.34
N LEU A 97 -4.09 -6.42 15.98
CA LEU A 97 -3.15 -5.33 16.22
C LEU A 97 -1.71 -5.84 16.18
N LEU A 98 -0.90 -5.21 15.34
CA LEU A 98 0.53 -5.49 15.20
C LEU A 98 1.34 -4.25 15.55
N VAL A 99 2.57 -4.48 16.00
CA VAL A 99 3.53 -3.41 16.30
C VAL A 99 4.56 -3.34 15.18
N GLY A 100 4.63 -2.19 14.53
CA GLY A 100 5.63 -1.87 13.52
C GLY A 100 6.72 -0.95 14.09
N LEU A 101 7.98 -1.34 13.94
CA LEU A 101 9.13 -0.47 14.18
C LEU A 101 9.71 -0.02 12.84
N VAL A 102 9.75 1.29 12.60
CA VAL A 102 10.31 1.85 11.36
C VAL A 102 11.83 1.80 11.43
N ASP A 103 12.43 1.15 10.44
CA ASP A 103 13.88 1.09 10.25
C ASP A 103 14.35 2.28 9.41
N GLU A 104 13.78 2.43 8.21
CA GLU A 104 14.08 3.54 7.30
C GLU A 104 12.94 3.80 6.29
N SER A 105 13.06 4.91 5.54
CA SER A 105 12.19 5.21 4.40
C SER A 105 13.02 5.34 3.13
N VAL A 106 12.72 4.50 2.13
CA VAL A 106 13.42 4.48 0.84
C VAL A 106 12.40 4.71 -0.27
N SER A 107 12.55 5.80 -1.02
CA SER A 107 11.65 6.16 -2.13
C SER A 107 10.16 6.19 -1.76
N GLY A 108 9.83 6.58 -0.53
CA GLY A 108 8.44 6.61 -0.04
C GLY A 108 7.91 5.25 0.44
N ILE A 109 8.74 4.21 0.52
CA ILE A 109 8.35 2.94 1.14
C ILE A 109 8.94 2.89 2.54
N LEU A 110 8.10 2.63 3.54
CA LEU A 110 8.57 2.40 4.90
C LEU A 110 9.07 0.98 5.04
N HIS A 111 10.35 0.83 5.36
CA HIS A 111 10.88 -0.46 5.79
C HIS A 111 10.62 -0.62 7.28
N ILE A 112 9.84 -1.64 7.63
CA ILE A 112 9.37 -1.84 9.00
C ILE A 112 9.68 -3.25 9.49
N PHE A 113 10.11 -3.36 10.74
CA PHE A 113 10.03 -4.62 11.47
C PHE A 113 8.63 -4.77 12.03
N LEU A 114 7.97 -5.87 11.68
CA LEU A 114 6.61 -6.16 12.13
C LEU A 114 6.61 -7.32 13.12
N SER A 115 5.87 -7.14 14.22
CA SER A 115 5.73 -8.13 15.28
C SER A 115 4.29 -8.19 15.79
N ASP A 116 3.83 -9.40 16.12
CA ASP A 116 2.65 -9.62 16.95
C ASP A 116 3.09 -9.66 18.42
N THR A 117 2.50 -8.79 19.24
CA THR A 117 2.80 -8.64 20.67
C THR A 117 1.58 -8.96 21.54
N ALA A 118 0.58 -9.66 21.00
CA ALA A 118 -0.63 -10.02 21.73
C ALA A 118 -0.41 -11.12 22.77
N ALA A 119 0.59 -11.99 22.52
CA ALA A 119 0.99 -13.06 23.42
C ALA A 119 2.04 -12.58 24.45
N LYS A 120 2.44 -13.48 25.36
CA LYS A 120 3.51 -13.22 26.34
C LYS A 120 4.88 -13.05 25.69
N GLU A 121 5.10 -13.73 24.56
CA GLU A 121 6.33 -13.64 23.78
C GLU A 121 6.00 -13.02 22.43
N ASP A 122 6.78 -12.01 22.05
CA ASP A 122 6.60 -11.31 20.78
C ASP A 122 6.99 -12.22 19.60
N VAL A 123 6.14 -12.27 18.59
CA VAL A 123 6.37 -13.01 17.36
C VAL A 123 6.82 -12.05 16.28
N SER A 124 8.11 -12.08 15.95
CA SER A 124 8.66 -11.22 14.90
C SER A 124 8.63 -11.86 13.53
N PHE A 125 8.01 -11.20 12.56
CA PHE A 125 7.61 -11.83 11.30
C PHE A 125 8.81 -12.17 10.41
N HIS A 126 9.83 -11.31 10.39
CA HIS A 126 11.07 -11.54 9.66
C HIS A 126 11.79 -12.83 10.15
N ARG A 127 11.73 -13.12 11.46
CA ARG A 127 12.27 -14.37 12.04
C ARG A 127 11.41 -15.57 11.66
N VAL A 128 10.09 -15.45 11.68
CA VAL A 128 9.18 -16.53 11.30
C VAL A 128 9.42 -16.94 9.84
N LEU A 129 9.46 -15.96 8.92
CA LEU A 129 9.75 -16.20 7.50
C LEU A 129 11.11 -16.88 7.31
N SER A 130 12.14 -16.43 8.04
CA SER A 130 13.46 -17.03 7.92
C SER A 130 13.53 -18.46 8.48
N ASN A 131 12.96 -18.70 9.66
CA ASN A 131 12.92 -20.02 10.29
C ASN A 131 12.13 -21.05 9.47
N ARG A 132 11.12 -20.60 8.72
CA ARG A 132 10.32 -21.42 7.81
C ARG A 132 11.00 -21.64 6.44
N GLY A 133 12.18 -21.07 6.22
CA GLY A 133 12.94 -21.19 4.97
C GLY A 133 12.38 -20.36 3.81
N HIS A 134 11.54 -19.35 4.10
CA HIS A 134 10.95 -18.46 3.10
C HIS A 134 11.79 -17.20 2.88
N ALA A 135 12.69 -16.86 3.80
CA ALA A 135 13.52 -15.67 3.73
C ALA A 135 14.93 -15.91 4.29
N VAL A 136 15.87 -15.06 3.86
CA VAL A 136 17.20 -14.96 4.44
C VAL A 136 17.30 -13.61 5.16
N ILE A 137 17.82 -13.62 6.39
CA ILE A 137 18.10 -12.39 7.13
C ILE A 137 19.14 -11.56 6.38
N CYS A 138 18.88 -10.26 6.22
CA CYS A 138 19.81 -9.32 5.60
C CYS A 138 19.92 -8.03 6.43
N LYS A 139 21.05 -7.33 6.27
CA LYS A 139 21.28 -6.03 6.91
C LYS A 139 20.77 -4.86 6.08
N GLU A 140 20.69 -5.06 4.76
CA GLU A 140 20.27 -4.04 3.82
C GLU A 140 18.83 -4.30 3.42
N ASN A 141 18.04 -3.23 3.41
CA ASN A 141 16.69 -3.25 2.87
C ASN A 141 16.77 -3.16 1.34
N LEU A 142 16.20 -4.16 0.67
CA LEU A 142 16.12 -4.17 -0.78
C LEU A 142 14.80 -3.50 -1.21
N PRO A 143 14.86 -2.42 -2.01
CA PRO A 143 13.64 -1.80 -2.51
C PRO A 143 12.93 -2.77 -3.44
N SER A 144 11.64 -2.95 -3.22
CA SER A 144 10.75 -3.76 -4.05
C SER A 144 10.65 -3.13 -5.45
N GLN A 145 10.82 -3.95 -6.49
CA GLN A 145 10.72 -3.46 -7.87
C GLN A 145 9.32 -2.93 -8.20
N GLY A 146 8.26 -3.54 -7.64
CA GLY A 146 6.87 -3.15 -7.91
C GLY A 146 6.48 -1.74 -7.44
N PHE A 147 7.22 -1.15 -6.49
CA PHE A 147 6.99 0.23 -6.03
C PHE A 147 7.82 1.27 -6.79
N ARG A 148 8.65 0.86 -7.76
CA ARG A 148 9.33 1.82 -8.64
C ARG A 148 8.38 2.47 -9.64
N GLU A 149 7.30 1.78 -9.99
CA GLU A 149 6.25 2.25 -10.91
C GLU A 149 5.10 2.95 -10.18
N LEU A 150 4.94 2.66 -8.89
CA LEU A 150 3.95 3.22 -8.00
C LEU A 150 4.69 3.93 -6.86
N THR A 151 4.80 5.25 -6.93
CA THR A 151 5.05 6.09 -5.74
C THR A 151 3.72 6.67 -5.27
N PRO A 152 2.96 5.96 -4.43
CA PRO A 152 1.76 6.51 -3.81
C PRO A 152 2.07 7.85 -3.12
N LEU A 153 3.22 7.99 -2.43
CA LEU A 153 3.63 9.26 -1.82
C LEU A 153 3.75 10.43 -2.81
N ALA A 154 4.17 10.22 -4.05
CA ALA A 154 4.24 11.30 -5.03
C ALA A 154 2.84 11.85 -5.38
N LEU A 155 1.80 11.04 -5.17
CA LEU A 155 0.40 11.38 -5.45
C LEU A 155 -0.37 11.81 -4.19
N TYR A 156 0.22 11.69 -2.99
CA TYR A 156 -0.44 11.95 -1.69
C TYR A 156 0.08 13.16 -0.92
N VAL A 157 1.26 13.70 -1.26
CA VAL A 157 2.00 14.63 -0.36
C VAL A 157 2.02 16.08 -0.85
N GLN A 158 1.24 16.44 -1.89
CA GLN A 158 1.06 17.87 -2.19
C GLN A 158 -0.21 18.40 -1.51
N PRO A 159 -0.09 19.49 -0.72
CA PRO A 159 -1.19 20.07 0.05
C PRO A 159 -2.32 20.63 -0.81
#